data_AF-A0A7U7ESQ3-F1
#
_entry.id   AF-A0A7U7ESQ3-F1
#
_cell.length_a   1.000
_cell.length_b   1.000
_cell.length_c   1.000
_cell.angle_alpha   90.00
_cell.angle_beta   90.00
_cell.angle_gamma   90.00
#
_symmetry.space_group_name_H-M   'P 1'
#
loop_
_entity.id
_entity.type
_entity.pdbx_description
1 polymer ?
#
loop_
_entity_poly.entity_id
_entity_poly.type
_entity_poly.pdbx_seq_one_letter_code
_entity_poly.pdbx_strand_id
1 'polypeptide(L)'
;MMLKGLLYLVVLQLLGSLINALFLPGLPGSIIGLLLLFGCLLLRGEVPEPLRLAANGLLQYLPLFLVVPAAGIMVSGDKLLGELPAIAAALVLSLLVTVPFCGWLLQTLARRMERDP
;
A
#
# COMPACT_ATOMS: atom_id res chain seq x y z
N MET A 1 -15.30 15.72 -9.47
CA MET A 1 -14.57 15.43 -10.72
C MET A 1 -13.36 14.56 -10.43
N MET A 2 -13.19 13.44 -11.15
CA MET A 2 -12.07 12.48 -10.99
C MET A 2 -10.69 13.14 -11.11
N LEU A 3 -10.55 14.14 -11.99
CA LEU A 3 -9.29 14.86 -12.20
C LEU A 3 -8.73 15.49 -10.91
N LYS A 4 -9.62 16.01 -10.07
CA LYS A 4 -9.25 16.63 -8.80
C LYS A 4 -8.72 15.58 -7.80
N GLY A 5 -9.29 14.38 -7.79
CA GLY A 5 -8.80 13.26 -6.97
C GLY A 5 -7.44 12.72 -7.45
N LEU A 6 -7.26 12.61 -8.77
CA LEU A 6 -5.98 12.21 -9.35
C LEU A 6 -4.88 13.24 -9.06
N LEU A 7 -5.19 14.54 -9.16
CA LEU A 7 -4.25 15.61 -8.78
C LEU A 7 -3.84 15.52 -7.31
N TYR A 8 -4.76 15.21 -6.39
CA TYR A 8 -4.40 14.96 -4.99
C TYR A 8 -3.42 13.79 -4.85
N LEU A 9 -3.70 12.66 -5.53
CA LEU A 9 -2.81 11.50 -5.52
C LEU A 9 -1.42 11.84 -6.08
N VAL A 10 -1.35 12.55 -7.21
CA VAL A 10 -0.10 12.92 -7.87
C VAL A 10 0.70 13.94 -7.06
N VAL A 11 0.07 14.98 -6.52
CA VAL A 11 0.75 15.97 -5.66
C VAL A 11 1.37 15.28 -4.46
N LEU A 12 0.67 14.33 -3.86
CA LEU A 12 1.15 13.64 -2.69
C LEU A 12 2.22 12.60 -3.01
N GLN A 13 2.12 11.94 -4.17
CA GLN A 13 3.17 11.12 -4.76
C GLN A 13 4.44 11.93 -4.99
N LEU A 14 4.33 13.16 -5.52
CA LEU A 14 5.45 14.06 -5.75
C LEU A 14 6.08 14.51 -4.44
N LEU A 15 5.27 14.85 -3.43
CA LEU A 15 5.75 15.17 -2.08
C LEU A 15 6.48 13.97 -1.45
N GLY A 16 5.93 12.76 -1.57
CA GLY A 16 6.58 11.54 -1.11
C GLY A 16 7.89 11.26 -1.83
N SER A 17 7.96 11.56 -3.12
CA SER A 17 9.19 11.43 -3.93
C SER A 17 10.25 12.46 -3.54
N LEU A 18 9.83 13.69 -3.20
CA LEU A 18 10.73 14.72 -2.68
C LEU A 18 11.32 14.32 -1.33
N ILE A 19 10.50 13.75 -0.44
CA ILE A 19 10.94 13.22 0.86
C ILE A 19 11.85 12.00 0.68
N ASN A 20 11.55 11.10 -0.25
CA ASN A 20 12.43 9.98 -0.61
C ASN A 20 13.83 10.48 -0.98
N ALA A 21 13.92 11.48 -1.86
CA ALA A 21 15.18 12.04 -2.33
C ALA A 21 16.01 12.70 -1.22
N LEU A 22 15.36 13.23 -0.17
CA LEU A 22 16.02 13.97 0.91
C LEU A 22 16.33 13.13 2.17
N PHE A 23 15.46 12.18 2.53
CA PHE A 23 15.51 11.50 3.83
C PHE A 23 15.57 9.96 3.78
N LEU A 24 14.97 9.29 2.78
CA LEU A 24 14.88 7.83 2.75
C LEU A 24 15.06 7.24 1.33
N PRO A 25 16.30 7.18 0.80
CA PRO A 25 16.56 6.76 -0.59
C PRO A 25 16.20 5.30 -0.92
N GLY A 26 15.93 4.46 0.08
CA GLY A 26 15.57 3.05 -0.12
C GLY A 26 14.08 2.75 -0.35
N LEU A 27 13.20 3.73 -0.15
CA LEU A 27 11.74 3.53 -0.22
C LEU A 27 11.15 4.23 -1.45
N PRO A 28 10.36 3.55 -2.29
CA PRO A 28 9.66 4.20 -3.39
C PRO A 28 8.85 5.41 -2.91
N GLY A 29 8.97 6.54 -3.61
CA GLY A 29 8.24 7.77 -3.28
C GLY A 29 6.72 7.57 -3.22
N SER A 30 6.19 6.52 -3.86
CA SER A 30 4.77 6.12 -3.79
C SER A 30 4.33 5.59 -2.44
N ILE A 31 5.19 4.84 -1.76
CA ILE A 31 4.89 4.33 -0.41
C ILE A 31 4.83 5.51 0.56
N ILE A 32 5.77 6.44 0.45
CA ILE A 32 5.78 7.64 1.30
C ILE A 32 4.58 8.54 1.00
N GLY A 33 4.26 8.76 -0.27
CA GLY A 33 3.05 9.50 -0.67
C GLY A 33 1.77 8.89 -0.13
N LEU A 34 1.67 7.55 -0.11
CA LEU A 34 0.54 6.83 0.50
C LEU A 34 0.47 7.04 2.02
N LEU A 35 1.61 7.01 2.73
CA LEU A 35 1.65 7.26 4.17
C LEU A 35 1.26 8.71 4.52
N LEU A 36 1.69 9.68 3.72
CA LEU A 36 1.24 11.06 3.83
C LEU A 36 -0.26 11.19 3.57
N LEU A 37 -0.79 10.43 2.59
CA LEU A 37 -2.23 10.41 2.30
C LEU A 37 -2.99 9.91 3.51
N PHE A 38 -2.53 8.79 4.05
CA PHE A 38 -3.14 8.18 5.21
C PHE A 38 -3.12 9.13 6.41
N GLY A 39 -2.00 9.79 6.69
CA GLY A 39 -1.90 10.81 7.75
C GLY A 39 -2.84 12.00 7.52
N CYS A 40 -2.92 12.50 6.28
CA CYS A 40 -3.83 13.59 5.92
C CYS A 40 -5.30 13.19 6.08
N LEU A 41 -5.67 11.98 5.66
CA LEU A 41 -7.02 11.43 5.83
C LEU A 41 -7.38 11.20 7.30
N LEU A 42 -6.42 10.74 8.13
CA LEU A 42 -6.62 10.62 9.58
C LEU A 42 -6.93 11.97 10.23
N LEU A 43 -6.22 13.03 9.84
CA LEU A 43 -6.48 14.39 10.35
C LEU A 43 -7.82 14.95 9.85
N ARG A 44 -8.23 14.57 8.63
CA ARG A 44 -9.48 15.04 8.02
C ARG A 44 -10.72 14.28 8.47
N GLY A 45 -10.57 13.04 8.93
CA GLY A 45 -11.68 12.16 9.32
C GLY A 45 -12.55 11.63 8.17
N GLU A 46 -12.37 12.14 6.95
CA GLU A 46 -13.23 11.83 5.80
C GLU A 46 -12.42 11.59 4.52
N VAL A 47 -12.89 10.66 3.69
CA VAL A 47 -12.32 10.40 2.37
C VAL A 47 -13.10 11.20 1.32
N PRO A 48 -12.48 12.17 0.63
CA PRO A 48 -13.16 12.92 -0.42
C PRO A 48 -13.69 12.00 -1.52
N GLU A 49 -14.95 12.16 -1.91
CA GLU A 49 -15.56 11.43 -3.03
C GLU A 49 -14.71 11.42 -4.33
N PRO A 50 -14.12 12.56 -4.79
CA PRO A 50 -13.26 12.55 -5.97
C PRO A 50 -11.98 11.72 -5.79
N LEU A 51 -11.44 11.62 -4.57
CA LEU A 51 -10.29 10.79 -4.27
C LEU A 51 -10.65 9.30 -4.34
N ARG A 52 -11.81 8.92 -3.82
CA ARG A 52 -12.32 7.55 -3.87
C ARG A 52 -12.55 7.07 -5.31
N LEU A 53 -13.11 7.94 -6.15
CA LEU A 53 -13.31 7.69 -7.59
C LEU A 53 -11.99 7.51 -8.34
N ALA A 54 -10.99 8.36 -8.07
CA ALA A 54 -9.66 8.23 -8.68
C ALA A 54 -8.94 6.94 -8.24
N ALA A 55 -9.02 6.59 -6.95
CA ALA A 55 -8.43 5.37 -6.40
C ALA A 55 -9.05 4.10 -7.01
N ASN A 56 -10.39 4.02 -7.11
CA ASN A 56 -11.07 2.90 -7.76
C ASN A 56 -10.66 2.73 -9.23
N GLY A 57 -10.52 3.84 -9.96
CA GLY A 57 -10.03 3.84 -11.33
C GLY A 57 -8.58 3.37 -11.49
N LEU A 58 -7.77 3.42 -10.43
CA LEU A 58 -6.40 2.90 -10.44
C LEU A 58 -6.34 1.44 -9.99
N LEU A 59 -7.19 1.05 -9.03
CA LEU A 59 -7.28 -0.32 -8.51
C LEU A 59 -7.68 -1.33 -9.59
N GLN A 60 -8.50 -0.95 -10.56
CA GLN A 60 -8.80 -1.80 -11.73
C GLN A 60 -7.56 -2.14 -12.59
N TYR A 61 -6.51 -1.31 -12.53
CA TYR A 61 -5.24 -1.56 -13.21
C TYR A 61 -4.17 -2.17 -12.28
N LEU A 62 -4.51 -2.46 -11.03
CA LEU A 62 -3.61 -3.14 -10.07
C LEU A 62 -3.02 -4.43 -10.64
N PRO A 63 -3.76 -5.31 -11.35
CA PRO A 63 -3.17 -6.49 -11.96
C PRO A 63 -2.01 -6.14 -12.90
N LEU A 64 -2.14 -5.08 -13.70
CA LEU A 64 -1.08 -4.61 -14.60
C LEU A 64 0.16 -4.13 -13.83
N PHE A 65 -0.03 -3.44 -12.70
CA PHE A 65 1.07 -3.01 -11.83
C PHE A 65 1.79 -4.17 -11.16
N LEU A 66 1.09 -5.28 -10.88
CA LEU A 66 1.68 -6.47 -10.27
C LEU A 66 2.44 -7.35 -11.28
N VAL A 67 2.13 -7.25 -12.57
CA VAL A 67 2.81 -8.03 -13.63
C VAL A 67 4.30 -7.69 -13.71
N VAL A 68 4.69 -6.41 -13.60
CA VAL A 68 6.10 -5.99 -13.67
C VAL A 68 6.98 -6.63 -12.58
N PRO A 69 6.65 -6.52 -11.27
CA PRO A 69 7.42 -7.19 -10.23
C PRO A 69 7.33 -8.71 -10.32
N ALA A 70 6.17 -9.29 -10.68
CA ALA A 70 6.03 -10.73 -10.88
C ALA A 70 6.95 -11.26 -11.99
N ALA A 71 7.01 -10.57 -13.12
CA ALA A 71 7.90 -10.90 -14.23
C ALA A 71 9.38 -10.79 -13.83
N GLY A 72 9.74 -9.80 -13.01
CA GLY A 72 11.11 -9.66 -12.48
C GLY A 72 11.56 -10.86 -11.64
N ILE A 73 10.65 -11.46 -10.87
CA ILE A 73 10.92 -12.68 -10.09
C ILE A 73 11.13 -13.88 -11.03
N MET A 74 10.32 -14.02 -12.08
CA MET A 74 10.42 -15.14 -13.03
C MET A 74 11.77 -15.17 -13.76
N VAL A 75 12.35 -14.01 -14.09
CA VAL A 75 13.67 -13.91 -14.73
C VAL A 75 14.80 -14.40 -13.81
N SER A 76 14.62 -14.31 -12.48
CA SER A 76 15.59 -14.82 -11.48
C SER A 76 15.23 -16.22 -10.96
N GLY A 77 14.39 -16.96 -11.69
CA GLY A 77 13.75 -18.19 -11.24
C GLY A 77 14.69 -19.30 -10.77
N ASP A 78 15.83 -19.50 -11.45
CA ASP A 78 16.80 -20.55 -11.09
C ASP A 78 17.37 -20.41 -9.68
N LYS A 79 17.60 -19.18 -9.21
CA LYS A 79 18.07 -18.94 -7.84
C LYS A 79 16.98 -19.14 -6.79
N LEU A 80 15.73 -18.85 -7.16
CA LEU A 80 14.57 -19.09 -6.30
C LEU A 80 14.35 -20.59 -6.08
N LEU A 81 14.56 -21.41 -7.11
CA LEU A 81 14.32 -22.86 -7.04
C LEU A 81 15.19 -23.58 -6.00
N GLY A 82 16.43 -23.11 -5.80
CA GLY A 82 17.34 -23.66 -4.79
C GLY A 82 16.96 -23.34 -3.34
N GLU A 83 16.22 -22.25 -3.11
CA GLU A 83 15.82 -21.80 -1.76
C GLU A 83 14.30 -21.84 -1.51
N LEU A 84 13.56 -22.58 -2.34
CA LEU A 84 12.13 -22.84 -2.19
C LEU A 84 11.69 -23.13 -0.73
N PRO A 85 12.37 -24.01 0.04
CA PRO A 85 11.93 -24.29 1.41
C PRO A 85 12.09 -23.08 2.34
N ALA A 86 13.13 -22.27 2.18
CA ALA A 86 13.33 -21.05 2.98
C ALA A 86 12.28 -19.99 2.64
N ILE A 87 12.00 -19.81 1.34
CA ILE A 87 10.97 -18.87 0.86
C ILE A 87 9.58 -19.32 1.33
N ALA A 88 9.26 -20.61 1.21
CA ALA A 88 7.99 -21.15 1.67
C ALA A 88 7.82 -20.98 3.19
N ALA A 89 8.85 -21.28 3.97
CA ALA A 89 8.83 -21.05 5.41
C ALA A 89 8.63 -19.57 5.75
N ALA A 90 9.35 -18.65 5.08
CA ALA A 90 9.20 -17.22 5.27
C ALA A 90 7.79 -16.72 4.90
N LEU A 91 7.21 -17.20 3.80
CA LEU A 91 5.85 -16.87 3.37
C LEU A 91 4.80 -17.36 4.37
N VAL A 92 4.91 -18.61 4.82
CA VAL A 92 3.98 -19.19 5.81
C VAL A 92 4.09 -18.45 7.14
N LEU A 93 5.30 -18.19 7.64
CA LEU A 93 5.51 -17.42 8.86
C LEU A 93 4.95 -16.00 8.72
N SER A 94 5.24 -15.31 7.62
CA SER A 94 4.73 -13.95 7.36
C SER A 94 3.20 -13.94 7.33
N LEU A 95 2.57 -14.94 6.70
CA LEU A 95 1.12 -15.05 6.63
C LEU A 95 0.51 -15.31 8.01
N LEU A 96 1.08 -16.26 8.77
CA LEU A 96 0.63 -16.61 10.12
C LEU A 96 0.76 -15.45 11.10
N VAL A 97 1.68 -14.51 10.90
CA VAL A 97 1.79 -13.31 11.72
C VAL A 97 0.86 -12.20 11.21
N THR A 98 0.88 -11.93 9.90
CA THR A 98 0.19 -10.77 9.32
C THR A 98 -1.34 -10.93 9.38
N VAL A 99 -1.88 -12.13 9.13
CA VAL A 99 -3.34 -12.33 9.08
C VAL A 99 -3.99 -12.13 10.46
N PRO A 100 -3.53 -12.78 11.54
CA PRO A 100 -4.07 -12.53 12.87
C PRO A 100 -3.86 -11.09 13.33
N PHE A 101 -2.71 -10.49 13.00
CA PHE A 101 -2.42 -9.10 13.36
C PHE A 101 -3.39 -8.13 12.68
N CYS A 102 -3.63 -8.28 11.37
CA CYS A 102 -4.62 -7.49 10.65
C CYS A 102 -6.04 -7.71 11.20
N GLY A 103 -6.41 -8.96 11.50
CA GLY A 103 -7.70 -9.28 12.12
C GLY A 103 -7.87 -8.60 13.48
N TRP A 104 -6.86 -8.69 14.35
CA TRP A 104 -6.86 -8.05 15.66
C TRP A 104 -6.92 -6.51 15.55
N LEU A 105 -6.17 -5.93 14.61
CA LEU A 105 -6.16 -4.50 14.37
C LEU A 105 -7.54 -4.00 13.89
N LEU A 106 -8.12 -4.67 12.90
CA LEU A 106 -9.47 -4.36 12.40
C LEU A 106 -10.51 -4.48 13.49
N GLN A 107 -10.45 -5.55 14.30
CA GLN A 107 -11.40 -5.75 15.40
C GLN A 107 -11.24 -4.69 16.51
N THR A 108 -10.01 -4.26 16.78
CA THR A 108 -9.72 -3.19 17.74
C THR A 108 -10.27 -1.85 17.25
N LEU A 109 -10.11 -1.54 15.97
CA LEU A 109 -10.65 -0.32 15.36
C LEU A 109 -12.18 -0.36 15.29
N ALA A 110 -12.79 -1.50 14.92
CA ALA A 110 -14.25 -1.66 14.88
C ALA A 110 -14.88 -1.46 16.26
N ARG A 111 -14.31 -2.06 17.32
CA ARG A 111 -14.77 -1.85 18.71
C ARG A 111 -14.65 -0.40 19.18
N ARG A 112 -13.69 0.36 18.66
CA ARG A 112 -13.55 1.80 18.96
C ARG A 112 -14.64 2.62 18.27
N MET A 113 -14.99 2.26 17.03
CA MET A 113 -16.08 2.91 16.29
C MET A 113 -17.46 2.64 16.90
N GLU A 114 -17.72 1.41 17.38
CA GLU A 114 -18.98 1.06 18.06
C GLU A 114 -19.15 1.74 19.44
N ARG A 115 -18.07 2.32 19.98
CA ARG A 115 -18.03 2.93 21.31
C ARG A 115 -18.12 4.46 21.27
N ASP A 116 -18.23 5.06 20.09
CA ASP A 116 -18.51 6.49 19.91
C ASP A 116 -20.02 6.65 19.59
N PRO A 117 -20.83 7.15 20.54
CA PRO A 117 -22.29 7.29 20.41
C PRO A 117 -22.73 8.48 19.54
#